data_AF-A0A6L6Q902-F1
#
_entry.id   AF-A0A6L6Q902-F1
#
_cell.length_a   1.000
_cell.length_b   1.000
_cell.length_c   1.000
_cell.angle_alpha   90.00
_cell.angle_beta   90.00
_cell.angle_gamma   90.00
#
_symmetry.space_group_name_H-M   'P 1'
#
loop_
_entity.id
_entity.type
_entity.pdbx_description
1 polymer ?
#
loop_
_entity_poly.entity_id
_entity_poly.type
_entity_poly.pdbx_seq_one_letter_code
_entity_poly.pdbx_strand_id
1 'polypeptide(L)'
;MSAPHKNKTFATLLAFLLGGLGAHRFYLKGFGDMGGLLHVAGAAGVGIVMAAAPQADIYYKLLPLIISILTGFLEALVLGLTPDEKWDARYNPQSGRQSNARWPLAVILVATMMVGATGLIATISRLFDLLYTGGAYG
;
A
#
# COMPACT_ATOMS: atom_id res chain seq x y z
N MET A 1 30.85 11.81 -5.32
CA MET A 1 29.93 10.73 -5.75
C MET A 1 28.53 11.30 -5.73
N SER A 2 27.76 11.24 -6.84
CA SER A 2 26.38 11.72 -6.84
C SER A 2 25.55 10.88 -5.87
N ALA A 3 24.80 11.50 -4.97
CA ALA A 3 23.89 10.76 -4.10
C ALA A 3 22.88 9.98 -4.95
N PRO A 4 22.47 8.77 -4.54
CA PRO A 4 21.48 7.98 -5.27
C PRO A 4 20.16 8.77 -5.41
N HIS A 5 19.55 8.72 -6.60
CA HIS A 5 18.30 9.43 -6.90
C HIS A 5 17.13 8.43 -6.98
N LYS A 6 16.16 8.57 -6.08
CA LYS A 6 14.98 7.71 -5.97
C LYS A 6 13.90 8.14 -6.95
N ASN A 7 13.35 7.17 -7.66
CA ASN A 7 12.35 7.35 -8.71
C ASN A 7 10.95 7.33 -8.10
N LYS A 8 10.22 8.44 -8.23
CA LYS A 8 8.84 8.61 -7.73
C LYS A 8 7.88 7.62 -8.36
N THR A 9 7.85 7.54 -9.68
CA THR A 9 6.96 6.63 -10.43
C THR A 9 7.16 5.17 -10.02
N PHE A 10 8.41 4.76 -9.82
CA PHE A 10 8.72 3.41 -9.37
C PHE A 10 8.27 3.16 -7.92
N ALA A 11 8.46 4.12 -7.01
CA ALA A 11 7.96 4.01 -5.65
C ALA A 11 6.42 3.92 -5.60
N THR A 12 5.73 4.72 -6.41
CA THR A 12 4.26 4.65 -6.57
C THR A 12 3.83 3.29 -7.13
N LEU A 13 4.50 2.78 -8.16
CA LEU A 13 4.21 1.46 -8.72
C LEU A 13 4.39 0.35 -7.69
N LEU A 14 5.45 0.45 -6.89
CA LEU A 14 5.75 -0.51 -5.84
C LEU A 14 4.71 -0.49 -4.72
N ALA A 15 4.18 0.69 -4.39
CA ALA A 15 3.08 0.85 -3.45
C ALA A 15 1.77 0.28 -4.01
N PHE A 16 1.51 0.48 -5.30
CA PHE A 16 0.33 -0.08 -5.97
C PHE A 16 0.38 -1.62 -6.03
N LEU A 17 1.48 -2.22 -6.48
CA LEU A 17 1.56 -3.66 -6.71
C LEU A 17 1.88 -4.45 -5.43
N LEU A 18 2.78 -3.93 -4.60
CA LEU A 18 3.36 -4.64 -3.45
C LEU A 18 3.22 -3.83 -2.16
N GLY A 19 2.25 -2.90 -2.11
CA GLY A 19 1.97 -2.07 -0.95
C GLY A 19 1.61 -2.87 0.29
N GLY A 20 0.87 -3.98 0.13
CA GLY A 20 0.54 -4.89 1.22
C GLY A 20 1.75 -5.54 1.93
N LEU A 21 2.94 -5.48 1.32
CA LEU A 21 4.20 -5.95 1.90
C LEU A 21 5.15 -4.81 2.26
N GLY A 22 4.75 -3.54 2.06
CA GLY A 22 5.56 -2.37 2.40
C GLY A 22 6.77 -2.15 1.49
N ALA A 23 6.82 -2.78 0.31
CA ALA A 23 8.01 -2.75 -0.54
C ALA A 23 8.47 -1.33 -0.92
N HIS A 24 7.50 -0.42 -1.15
CA HIS A 24 7.78 0.99 -1.43
C HIS A 24 8.42 1.73 -0.24
N ARG A 25 8.07 1.34 1.00
CA ARG A 25 8.68 1.87 2.23
C ARG A 25 10.14 1.46 2.31
N PHE A 26 10.41 0.18 2.08
CA PHE A 26 11.78 -0.36 2.09
C PHE A 26 12.64 0.23 0.98
N TYR A 27 12.07 0.45 -0.22
CA TYR A 27 12.74 1.18 -1.28
C TYR A 27 13.13 2.61 -0.87
N LEU A 28 12.23 3.32 -0.18
CA LEU A 28 12.44 4.72 0.19
C LEU A 28 13.29 4.91 1.45
N LYS A 29 13.20 4.02 2.43
CA LYS A 29 13.76 4.23 3.77
C LYS A 29 14.62 3.07 4.27
N GLY A 30 14.76 1.99 3.51
CA GLY A 30 15.52 0.79 3.88
C GLY A 30 14.74 -0.16 4.80
N PHE A 31 15.32 -1.33 5.08
CA PHE A 31 14.68 -2.42 5.83
C PHE A 31 14.34 -2.11 7.30
N GLY A 32 14.91 -1.04 7.87
CA GLY A 32 14.61 -0.59 9.23
C GLY A 32 13.35 0.27 9.35
N ASP A 33 12.63 0.54 8.25
CA ASP A 33 11.42 1.37 8.32
C ASP A 33 10.28 0.67 9.04
N MET A 34 9.84 1.25 10.17
CA MET A 34 8.78 0.67 11.01
C MET A 34 7.47 0.46 10.25
N GLY A 35 7.08 1.35 9.33
CA GLY A 35 5.84 1.14 8.58
C GLY A 35 5.94 0.03 7.54
N GLY A 36 7.09 -0.11 6.88
CA GLY A 36 7.38 -1.27 6.04
C GLY A 36 7.29 -2.57 6.85
N LEU A 37 7.86 -2.58 8.07
CA LEU A 37 7.75 -3.71 8.99
C LEU A 37 6.31 -3.95 9.45
N LEU A 38 5.48 -2.91 9.62
CA LEU A 38 4.05 -3.06 9.93
C LEU A 38 3.29 -3.74 8.79
N HIS A 39 3.61 -3.46 7.52
CA HIS A 39 3.00 -4.20 6.40
C HIS A 39 3.36 -5.69 6.43
N VAL A 40 4.63 -6.00 6.69
CA VAL A 40 5.10 -7.39 6.85
C VAL A 40 4.39 -8.06 8.04
N ALA A 41 4.27 -7.36 9.17
CA ALA A 41 3.53 -7.83 10.33
C ALA A 41 2.04 -8.04 10.02
N GLY A 42 1.42 -7.16 9.22
CA GLY A 42 0.04 -7.33 8.74
C GLY A 42 -0.12 -8.58 7.88
N ALA A 43 0.81 -8.86 6.98
CA ALA A 43 0.82 -10.09 6.20
C ALA A 43 1.00 -11.34 7.09
N ALA A 44 1.93 -11.29 8.04
CA ALA A 44 2.12 -12.36 9.04
C ALA A 44 0.89 -12.53 9.96
N GLY A 45 0.15 -11.44 10.19
CA GLY A 45 -1.08 -11.40 10.97
C GLY A 45 -2.14 -12.37 10.47
N VAL A 46 -2.16 -12.68 9.16
CA VAL A 46 -3.04 -13.73 8.61
C VAL A 46 -2.80 -15.07 9.28
N GLY A 47 -1.53 -15.49 9.40
CA GLY A 47 -1.15 -16.74 10.05
C GLY A 47 -1.50 -16.74 11.54
N ILE A 48 -1.32 -15.60 12.22
CA ILE A 48 -1.69 -15.43 13.62
C ILE A 48 -3.20 -15.61 13.81
N VAL A 49 -4.03 -14.96 13.00
CA VAL A 49 -5.49 -15.09 13.09
C VAL A 49 -5.94 -16.51 12.71
N MET A 50 -5.35 -17.12 11.68
CA MET A 50 -5.64 -18.51 11.30
C MET A 50 -5.35 -19.50 12.44
N ALA A 51 -4.26 -19.29 13.19
CA ALA A 51 -3.90 -20.14 14.33
C ALA A 51 -4.77 -19.86 15.56
N ALA A 52 -5.06 -18.59 15.86
CA ALA A 52 -5.81 -18.18 17.04
C ALA A 52 -7.33 -18.38 16.91
N ALA A 53 -7.87 -18.27 15.69
CA ALA A 53 -9.29 -18.35 15.39
C ALA A 53 -9.55 -19.21 14.14
N PRO A 54 -9.28 -20.54 14.19
CA PRO A 54 -9.41 -21.42 13.03
C PRO A 54 -10.85 -21.49 12.49
N GLN A 55 -11.85 -21.21 13.33
CA GLN A 55 -13.27 -21.25 12.96
C GLN A 55 -13.77 -19.94 12.34
N ALA A 56 -12.97 -18.86 12.40
CA ALA A 56 -13.39 -17.56 11.88
C ALA A 56 -13.59 -17.60 10.36
N ASP A 57 -14.49 -16.74 9.86
CA ASP A 57 -14.68 -16.53 8.43
C ASP A 57 -13.35 -16.14 7.77
N ILE A 58 -13.15 -16.56 6.51
CA ILE A 58 -11.93 -16.27 5.75
C ILE A 58 -11.67 -14.77 5.62
N TYR A 59 -12.73 -13.96 5.59
CA TYR A 59 -12.64 -12.50 5.62
C TYR A 59 -11.84 -12.01 6.82
N TYR A 60 -12.18 -12.45 8.04
CA TYR A 60 -11.48 -12.02 9.25
C TYR A 60 -10.04 -12.53 9.30
N LYS A 61 -9.79 -13.73 8.77
CA LYS A 61 -8.43 -14.28 8.65
C LYS A 61 -7.56 -13.45 7.71
N LEU A 62 -8.10 -12.98 6.59
CA LEU A 62 -7.39 -12.18 5.60
C LEU A 62 -7.37 -10.67 5.92
N LEU A 63 -8.23 -10.21 6.83
CA LEU A 63 -8.41 -8.79 7.14
C LEU A 63 -7.11 -8.04 7.46
N PRO A 64 -6.14 -8.59 8.23
CA PRO A 64 -4.86 -7.92 8.45
C PRO A 64 -4.10 -7.59 7.15
N LEU A 65 -4.09 -8.53 6.20
CA LEU A 65 -3.47 -8.34 4.89
C LEU A 65 -4.29 -7.37 4.03
N ILE A 66 -5.62 -7.45 4.05
CA ILE A 66 -6.49 -6.54 3.30
C ILE A 66 -6.24 -5.09 3.75
N ILE A 67 -6.20 -4.81 5.05
CA ILE A 67 -5.89 -3.48 5.60
C ILE A 67 -4.51 -3.00 5.15
N SER A 68 -3.52 -3.90 5.16
CA SER A 68 -2.16 -3.60 4.69
C SER A 68 -2.16 -3.21 3.20
N ILE A 69 -2.88 -3.94 2.36
CA ILE A 69 -3.01 -3.66 0.91
C ILE A 69 -3.71 -2.32 0.67
N LEU A 70 -4.83 -2.06 1.35
CA LEU A 70 -5.57 -0.80 1.22
C LEU A 70 -4.73 0.40 1.65
N THR A 71 -3.94 0.23 2.72
CA THR A 71 -2.96 1.23 3.16
C THR A 71 -1.90 1.46 2.09
N GLY A 72 -1.41 0.40 1.46
CA GLY A 72 -0.49 0.47 0.31
C GLY A 72 -1.05 1.27 -0.88
N PHE A 73 -2.34 1.08 -1.23
CA PHE A 73 -2.99 1.89 -2.25
C PHE A 73 -3.10 3.36 -1.85
N LEU A 74 -3.43 3.66 -0.60
CA LEU A 74 -3.43 5.03 -0.09
C LEU A 74 -2.03 5.65 -0.19
N GLU A 75 -1.00 4.93 0.22
CA GLU A 75 0.39 5.38 0.12
C GLU A 75 0.83 5.55 -1.34
N ALA A 76 0.39 4.70 -2.27
CA ALA A 76 0.62 4.89 -3.70
C ALA A 76 0.05 6.23 -4.18
N LEU A 77 -1.20 6.56 -3.82
CA LEU A 77 -1.80 7.86 -4.16
C LEU A 77 -1.02 9.02 -3.52
N VAL A 78 -0.67 8.92 -2.24
CA VAL A 78 0.11 9.95 -1.54
C VAL A 78 1.45 10.19 -2.22
N LEU A 79 2.20 9.13 -2.54
CA LEU A 79 3.50 9.23 -3.19
C LEU A 79 3.37 9.78 -4.62
N GLY A 80 2.42 9.25 -5.40
CA GLY A 80 2.25 9.64 -6.79
C GLY A 80 1.71 11.06 -6.97
N LEU A 81 0.86 11.53 -6.06
CA LEU A 81 0.33 12.89 -6.06
C LEU A 81 1.26 13.90 -5.38
N THR A 82 2.35 13.46 -4.76
CA THR A 82 3.36 14.38 -4.20
C THR A 82 4.01 15.17 -5.35
N PRO A 83 4.01 16.53 -5.31
CA PRO A 83 4.71 17.37 -6.28
C PRO A 83 6.20 17.00 -6.40
N ASP A 84 6.78 17.09 -7.59
CA ASP A 84 8.17 16.67 -7.85
C ASP A 84 9.18 17.43 -6.97
N GLU A 85 8.94 18.71 -6.70
CA GLU A 85 9.81 19.54 -5.87
C GLU A 85 9.78 19.07 -4.41
N LYS A 86 8.60 18.71 -3.90
CA LYS A 86 8.42 18.16 -2.55
C LYS A 86 9.00 16.76 -2.44
N TRP A 87 8.88 15.96 -3.51
CA TRP A 87 9.49 14.64 -3.59
C TRP A 87 11.01 14.75 -3.50
N ASP A 88 11.62 15.61 -4.31
CA ASP A 88 13.07 15.76 -4.35
C ASP A 88 13.63 16.33 -3.05
N ALA A 89 12.96 17.33 -2.46
CA ALA A 89 13.36 17.87 -1.17
C ALA A 89 13.38 16.80 -0.06
N ARG A 90 12.45 15.83 -0.13
CA ARG A 90 12.33 14.77 0.88
C ARG A 90 13.28 13.59 0.63
N TYR A 91 13.35 13.10 -0.60
CA TYR A 91 14.02 11.82 -0.92
C TYR A 91 15.33 11.98 -1.70
N ASN A 92 15.54 13.12 -2.36
CA ASN A 92 16.66 13.38 -3.26
C ASN A 92 17.44 14.69 -2.99
N PRO A 93 17.57 15.21 -1.74
CA PRO A 93 18.05 16.57 -1.48
C PRO A 93 19.48 16.84 -1.97
N GLN A 94 20.29 15.79 -2.13
CA GLN A 94 21.70 15.88 -2.53
C GLN A 94 21.97 15.25 -3.91
N SER A 95 20.93 14.91 -4.67
CA SER A 95 21.08 14.16 -5.93
C SER A 95 21.54 15.01 -7.11
N GLY A 96 21.35 16.34 -7.06
CA GLY A 96 21.65 17.26 -8.17
C GLY A 96 20.77 17.04 -9.41
N ARG A 97 19.72 16.21 -9.32
CA ARG A 97 18.77 15.89 -10.39
C ARG A 97 17.37 16.26 -9.94
N GLN A 98 16.56 16.76 -10.88
CA GLN A 98 15.14 16.99 -10.65
C GLN A 98 14.33 15.79 -11.13
N SER A 99 13.38 15.38 -10.30
CA SER A 99 12.34 14.44 -10.68
C SER A 99 11.44 15.07 -11.74
N ASN A 100 11.06 14.26 -12.73
CA ASN A 100 10.09 14.65 -13.74
C ASN A 100 9.12 13.48 -13.89
N ALA A 101 7.98 13.59 -13.22
CA ALA A 101 6.91 12.62 -13.32
C ALA A 101 6.31 12.62 -14.73
N ARG A 102 6.34 11.47 -15.39
CA ARG A 102 5.82 11.29 -16.75
C ARG A 102 4.47 10.59 -16.74
N TRP A 103 3.84 10.52 -17.92
CA TRP A 103 2.52 9.91 -18.13
C TRP A 103 2.29 8.53 -17.47
N PRO A 104 3.27 7.61 -17.30
CA PRO A 104 3.00 6.33 -16.63
C PRO A 104 2.53 6.49 -15.18
N LEU A 105 2.95 7.57 -14.52
CA LEU A 105 2.48 7.88 -13.17
C LEU A 105 0.97 8.13 -13.13
N ALA A 106 0.43 8.84 -14.12
CA ALA A 106 -1.00 9.09 -14.20
C ALA A 106 -1.80 7.79 -14.35
N VAL A 107 -1.30 6.85 -15.16
CA VAL A 107 -1.93 5.52 -15.31
C VAL A 107 -1.93 4.75 -13.99
N ILE A 108 -0.80 4.76 -13.26
CA ILE A 108 -0.72 4.12 -11.94
C ILE A 108 -1.73 4.75 -10.98
N LEU A 109 -1.85 6.08 -10.97
CA LEU A 109 -2.80 6.78 -10.09
C LEU A 109 -4.26 6.44 -10.40
N VAL A 110 -4.65 6.42 -11.68
CA VAL A 110 -6.01 6.02 -12.10
C VAL A 110 -6.29 4.57 -11.73
N ALA A 111 -5.36 3.66 -12.01
CA ALA A 111 -5.49 2.25 -11.63
C ALA A 111 -5.57 2.06 -10.11
N THR A 112 -4.74 2.78 -9.35
CA THR A 112 -4.74 2.75 -7.89
C THR A 112 -6.06 3.26 -7.33
N MET A 113 -6.60 4.35 -7.87
CA MET A 113 -7.90 4.88 -7.44
C MET A 113 -9.02 3.89 -7.72
N MET A 114 -9.05 3.30 -8.92
CA MET A 114 -10.06 2.32 -9.32
C MET A 114 -10.02 1.08 -8.41
N VAL A 115 -8.87 0.42 -8.30
CA VAL A 115 -8.71 -0.80 -7.52
C VAL A 115 -8.83 -0.53 -6.03
N GLY A 116 -8.24 0.55 -5.53
CA GLY A 116 -8.26 0.93 -4.12
C GLY A 116 -9.65 1.30 -3.62
N ALA A 117 -10.40 2.11 -4.38
CA ALA A 117 -11.77 2.45 -4.02
C ALA A 117 -12.70 1.23 -4.07
N THR A 118 -12.61 0.41 -5.12
CA THR A 118 -13.37 -0.84 -5.22
C THR A 118 -13.03 -1.78 -4.06
N GLY A 119 -11.74 -1.95 -3.75
CA GLY A 119 -11.28 -2.80 -2.64
C GLY A 119 -11.78 -2.29 -1.29
N LEU A 120 -11.74 -0.98 -1.05
CA LEU A 120 -12.26 -0.37 0.17
C LEU A 120 -13.76 -0.62 0.33
N ILE A 121 -14.54 -0.34 -0.71
CA ILE A 121 -16.00 -0.55 -0.71
C ILE A 121 -16.32 -2.02 -0.50
N ALA A 122 -15.67 -2.93 -1.24
CA ALA A 122 -15.86 -4.37 -1.08
C ALA A 122 -15.55 -4.83 0.36
N THR A 123 -14.49 -4.31 0.96
CA THR A 123 -14.09 -4.65 2.34
C THR A 123 -15.17 -4.23 3.34
N ILE A 124 -15.64 -2.99 3.28
CA ILE A 124 -16.67 -2.51 4.22
C ILE A 124 -18.03 -3.18 3.96
N SER A 125 -18.38 -3.45 2.70
CA SER A 125 -19.60 -4.16 2.34
C SER A 125 -19.59 -5.58 2.90
N ARG A 126 -18.47 -6.32 2.74
CA ARG A 126 -18.34 -7.67 3.30
C ARG A 126 -18.34 -7.67 4.82
N LEU A 127 -17.73 -6.68 5.45
CA LEU A 127 -17.78 -6.53 6.91
C LEU A 127 -19.23 -6.42 7.40
N PHE A 128 -20.01 -5.52 6.80
CA PHE A 128 -21.40 -5.32 7.21
C PHE A 128 -22.29 -6.53 6.89
N ASP A 129 -22.06 -7.21 5.77
CA ASP A 129 -22.75 -8.46 5.45
C ASP A 129 -22.52 -9.51 6.56
N LEU A 130 -21.26 -9.76 6.93
CA LEU A 130 -20.93 -10.70 8.00
C LEU A 130 -21.50 -10.31 9.37
N LEU A 131 -21.48 -9.02 9.71
CA LEU A 131 -21.94 -8.56 11.02
C LEU A 131 -23.47 -8.58 11.17
N TYR A 132 -24.22 -8.23 10.11
CA TYR A 132 -25.66 -8.00 10.22
C TYR A 132 -26.52 -9.07 9.56
N THR A 133 -25.99 -9.81 8.59
CA THR A 133 -26.76 -10.83 7.85
C THR A 133 -26.22 -12.24 8.10
N GLY A 134 -25.05 -12.35 8.74
CA GLY A 134 -24.33 -13.61 8.88
C GLY A 134 -23.65 -14.08 7.59
N GLY A 135 -23.47 -13.18 6.61
CA GLY A 135 -22.80 -13.49 5.34
C GLY A 135 -23.74 -13.95 4.21
N ALA A 136 -25.02 -13.57 4.27
CA ALA A 136 -26.05 -14.03 3.33
C ALA A 136 -25.81 -13.58 1.87
N TYR A 137 -24.99 -12.54 1.65
CA TYR A 137 -24.76 -11.96 0.32
C TYR A 137 -23.37 -12.27 -0.27
N GLY A 138 -22.56 -13.07 0.43
CA GLY A 138 -21.30 -13.61 -0.08
C GLY A 138 -20.06 -13.03 0.57
#